data_AF-A0A0B2PED5-F1
#
_entry.id   AF-A0A0B2PED5-F1
#
_cell.length_a   1.000
_cell.length_b   1.000
_cell.length_c   1.000
_cell.angle_alpha   90.00
_cell.angle_beta   90.00
_cell.angle_gamma   90.00
#
_symmetry.space_group_name_H-M   'P 1'
#
loop_
_entity.id
_entity.type
_entity.pdbx_description
1 polymer ?
#
loop_
_entity_poly.entity_id
_entity_poly.type
_entity_poly.pdbx_seq_one_letter_code
_entity_poly.pdbx_strand_id
1 'polypeptide(L)' 'DASVKNLEVRVGQLAKELSELGSGSFSATTQVNPKEHCNLITTRWGIMVGLKDNDEKKNKEGVEKENEEKD' A
#
# COMPACT_ATOMS: atom_id res chain seq x y z
N ASP A 1 23.75 -27.17 -48.86
CA ASP A 1 24.28 -26.21 -47.87
C ASP A 1 23.60 -24.84 -47.93
N ALA A 2 22.27 -24.81 -48.09
CA ALA A 2 21.49 -23.56 -48.20
C ALA A 2 20.47 -23.43 -47.05
N SER A 3 19.87 -24.54 -46.63
CA SER A 3 18.91 -24.56 -45.52
C SER A 3 19.54 -24.16 -44.18
N VAL A 4 20.80 -24.55 -43.91
CA VAL A 4 21.51 -24.21 -42.67
C VAL A 4 21.83 -22.71 -42.64
N LYS A 5 22.43 -22.18 -43.71
CA LYS A 5 22.68 -20.73 -43.86
C LYS A 5 21.41 -19.90 -43.72
N ASN A 6 20.29 -20.36 -44.27
CA ASN A 6 19.02 -19.64 -44.18
C ASN A 6 18.47 -19.64 -42.75
N LEU A 7 18.73 -20.71 -42.00
CA LEU A 7 18.38 -20.80 -40.59
C LEU A 7 19.25 -19.84 -39.76
N GLU A 8 20.57 -19.80 -39.98
CA GLU A 8 21.47 -18.88 -39.30
C GLU A 8 21.05 -17.41 -39.48
N VAL A 9 20.71 -17.03 -40.72
CA VAL A 9 20.24 -15.66 -41.02
C VAL A 9 18.96 -15.33 -40.24
N ARG A 10 17.97 -16.23 -40.24
CA ARG A 10 16.69 -16.01 -39.54
C ARG A 10 16.86 -15.95 -38.02
N VAL A 11 17.70 -16.82 -37.46
CA VAL A 11 18.00 -16.83 -36.02
C VAL A 11 18.77 -15.56 -35.62
N GLY A 12 19.72 -15.10 -36.46
CA GLY A 12 20.44 -13.85 -36.22
C GLY A 12 19.53 -12.61 -36.22
N GLN A 13 18.53 -12.57 -37.10
CA GLN A 13 17.52 -11.49 -37.11
C GLN A 13 16.68 -11.49 -35.83
N LEU A 14 16.20 -12.66 -35.39
CA LEU A 14 15.45 -12.79 -34.13
C LEU A 14 16.28 -12.36 -32.92
N ALA A 15 17.55 -12.75 -32.86
CA ALA A 15 18.44 -12.36 -31.76
C ALA A 15 18.66 -10.84 -31.71
N LYS A 16 18.73 -10.18 -32.87
CA LYS A 16 18.85 -8.72 -32.97
C LYS A 16 17.59 -8.03 -32.45
N GLU A 17 16.40 -8.46 -32.88
CA GLU A 17 15.13 -7.90 -32.41
C GLU A 17 14.96 -8.03 -30.89
N LEU A 18 15.32 -9.19 -30.33
CA LEU A 18 15.29 -9.42 -28.88
C LEU A 18 16.29 -8.55 -28.11
N SER A 19 17.43 -8.24 -28.72
CA SER A 19 18.45 -7.36 -28.12
C SER A 19 18.01 -5.89 -28.17
N GLU A 20 17.32 -5.48 -29.24
CA GLU A 20 16.78 -4.13 -29.43
C GLU A 20 15.54 -3.86 -28.57
N LEU A 21 14.79 -4.91 -28.20
CA LEU A 21 13.58 -4.80 -27.37
C LEU A 21 13.86 -4.18 -25.98
N GLY A 22 15.11 -4.17 -25.53
CA GLY A 22 15.49 -3.68 -24.22
C GLY A 22 14.94 -4.56 -23.09
N SER A 23 15.66 -4.64 -21.97
CA SER A 23 15.11 -5.23 -20.76
C SER A 23 14.09 -4.24 -20.17
N GLY A 24 12.87 -4.23 -20.70
CA GLY A 24 11.80 -3.41 -20.16
C GLY A 24 11.58 -3.78 -18.70
N SER A 25 11.81 -2.83 -17.79
CA SER A 25 11.39 -3.03 -16.40
C SER A 25 9.87 -3.09 -16.39
N PHE A 26 9.29 -4.14 -15.80
CA PHE A 26 7.86 -4.12 -15.50
C PHE A 26 7.58 -2.87 -14.66
N SER A 27 6.72 -1.98 -15.14
CA SER A 27 6.29 -0.83 -14.35
C SER A 27 5.46 -1.37 -13.19
N ALA A 28 6.08 -1.47 -12.02
CA ALA A 28 5.39 -1.81 -10.78
C ALA A 28 4.41 -0.68 -10.47
N THR A 29 3.15 -0.85 -10.88
CA THR A 29 2.07 0.09 -10.58
C THR A 29 1.53 -0.17 -9.17
N THR A 30 2.43 -0.22 -8.18
CA THR A 30 2.08 -0.27 -6.78
C THR A 30 1.94 1.17 -6.28
N GLN A 31 0.71 1.57 -5.96
CA GLN A 31 0.45 2.79 -5.21
C GLN A 31 0.39 2.45 -3.71
N VAL A 32 0.97 3.30 -2.86
CA VAL A 32 0.84 3.17 -1.40
C VAL A 32 -0.64 3.23 -1.04
N ASN A 33 -1.13 2.31 -0.20
CA ASN A 33 -2.54 2.31 0.17
C ASN A 33 -2.83 3.54 1.07
N PRO A 34 -3.71 4.46 0.65
CA PRO A 34 -4.05 5.65 1.44
C PRO A 34 -4.62 5.35 2.83
N LYS A 35 -5.05 4.10 3.08
CA LYS A 35 -5.59 3.62 4.36
C LYS A 35 -4.54 3.03 5.30
N GLU A 36 -3.25 3.04 4.94
CA GLU A 36 -2.18 2.50 5.81
C GLU A 36 -2.00 3.30 7.12
N HIS A 37 -2.56 4.50 7.23
CA HIS A 37 -2.35 5.41 8.36
C HIS A 37 -3.52 5.47 9.36
N CYS A 38 -4.26 4.38 9.58
CA CYS A 38 -5.30 4.38 10.61
C CYS A 38 -4.98 3.42 11.77
N ASN A 39 -3.94 3.74 12.53
CA ASN A 39 -3.63 3.09 13.80
C ASN A 39 -4.04 3.96 15.00
N LEU A 40 -5.16 4.68 14.90
CA LEU A 40 -5.69 5.46 16.01
C LEU A 40 -6.54 4.55 16.89
N ILE A 41 -5.97 4.10 18.01
CA ILE A 41 -6.73 3.35 19.02
C ILE A 41 -7.28 4.36 20.04
N THR A 42 -8.60 4.44 20.14
CA THR A 42 -9.26 5.20 21.21
C THR A 42 -9.57 4.26 22.36
N THR A 43 -9.03 4.55 23.55
CA THR A 43 -9.32 3.78 24.77
C THR A 43 -10.73 4.14 25.30
N ARG A 44 -11.33 3.28 26.13
CA ARG A 44 -12.58 3.57 26.87
C ARG A 44 -12.54 4.94 27.58
N TRP A 45 -11.35 5.38 27.97
CA TRP A 45 -11.13 6.64 28.68
C TRP A 45 -11.01 7.87 27.75
N GLY A 46 -11.20 7.69 26.45
CA GLY A 46 -11.12 8.78 25.46
C GLY A 46 -9.70 9.19 25.08
N ILE A 47 -8.68 8.42 25.48
CA ILE A 47 -7.27 8.69 25.12
C ILE A 47 -6.98 8.04 23.78
N MET A 48 -6.41 8.84 22.86
CA MET A 48 -5.97 8.41 21.54
C MET A 48 -4.50 8.00 21.57
N VAL A 49 -4.20 6.73 21.31
CA VAL A 49 -2.84 6.19 21.32
C VAL A 49 -2.27 6.25 19.89
N GLY A 50 -1.06 6.79 19.73
CA GLY A 50 -0.35 6.86 18.44
C GLY A 50 -0.19 8.24 17.82
N LEU A 51 -0.74 9.31 18.42
CA LEU A 51 -0.32 10.67 18.10
C LEU A 51 0.98 10.98 18.83
N LYS A 52 1.96 11.52 18.11
CA LYS A 52 3.18 12.06 18.71
C LYS A 52 2.76 13.30 19.50
N ASP A 53 2.90 13.22 20.82
CA ASP A 53 2.35 14.13 21.83
C ASP A 53 2.38 15.59 21.37
N ASN A 54 1.21 16.17 21.15
CA ASN A 54 1.01 17.61 21.19
C ASN A 54 -0.14 17.83 22.16
N ASP A 55 0.23 18.39 23.31
CA ASP A 55 -0.59 18.65 24.48
C ASP A 55 -1.97 19.22 24.16
N GLU A 56 -3.01 18.69 24.80
CA GLU A 56 -3.90 19.49 25.64
C GLU A 56 -4.87 18.60 26.42
N LYS A 57 -4.62 18.47 27.72
CA LYS A 57 -5.65 18.12 28.71
C LYS A 57 -6.80 19.10 28.58
N LYS A 58 -8.00 18.63 28.20
CA LYS A 58 -9.26 19.29 28.57
C LYS A 58 -10.12 18.34 29.38
N ASN A 59 -10.03 18.51 30.70
CA ASN A 59 -11.09 18.11 31.63
C ASN A 59 -12.39 18.81 31.25
N LYS A 60 -13.51 18.09 31.27
CA LYS A 60 -14.83 18.63 31.67
C LYS A 60 -15.77 17.49 32.09
N GLU A 61 -16.25 17.62 33.32
CA GLU A 61 -17.25 16.81 34.00
C GLU A 61 -18.59 16.70 33.25
N GLY A 62 -19.28 15.58 33.48
CA GLY A 62 -20.72 15.56 33.77
C GLY A 62 -21.71 15.32 32.63
N VAL A 63 -22.18 14.07 32.47
CA VAL A 63 -23.62 13.76 32.34
C VAL A 63 -23.88 12.43 33.06
N GLU A 64 -24.27 12.52 34.32
CA GLU A 64 -25.03 11.47 35.02
C GLU A 64 -26.48 11.51 34.51
N LYS A 65 -27.08 10.36 34.19
CA LYS A 65 -28.48 10.04 34.55
C LYS A 65 -28.62 8.54 34.73
N GLU A 66 -28.96 8.19 35.97
CA GLU A 66 -29.52 6.94 36.45
C GLU A 66 -30.62 6.43 35.51
N ASN A 67 -30.68 5.12 35.30
CA ASN A 67 -31.92 4.43 34.98
C ASN A 67 -32.00 3.22 35.92
N GLU A 68 -32.57 3.43 37.11
CA GLU A 68 -33.39 2.40 37.75
C GLU A 68 -34.78 2.47 37.11
N GLU A 69 -35.18 1.44 36.38
CA GLU A 69 -36.58 1.13 36.22
C GLU A 69 -36.76 -0.37 36.47
N LYS A 70 -37.66 -0.64 37.42
CA LYS A 70 -38.06 -1.95 37.93
C LYS A 70 -38.88 -2.70 36.89
N ASP A 71 -38.70 -4.01 36.85
CA ASP A 71 -39.79 -5.00 36.77
C ASP A 71 -39.43 -6.20 37.67
#